data_AF-A0A8J4TWP0-F1
#
_entry.id   AF-A0A8J4TWP0-F1
#
_cell.length_a   1.000
_cell.length_b   1.000
_cell.length_c   1.000
_cell.angle_alpha   90.00
_cell.angle_beta   90.00
_cell.angle_gamma   90.00
#
_symmetry.space_group_name_H-M   'P 1'
#
loop_
_entity.id
_entity.type
_entity.pdbx_description
1 polymer ?
#
loop_
_entity_poly.entity_id
_entity_poly.type
_entity_poly.pdbx_seq_one_letter_code
_entity_poly.pdbx_strand_id
1 'polypeptide(L)'
;NTGVTCLFERQPDHLVPSSSHFLNEIDLFLVAGRMLGHSFLHGGPCLAGLSRAFVHFLFGGSHDTTTILLENFPDIDLRETFNLLNGPDRLDENQRNKVLELCLSWDFPGPTEENRLWLYERLHSHA
;
A
#
# COMPACT_ATOMS: atom_id res chain seq x y z
N ASN A 1 18.57 5.19 -23.38
CA ASN A 1 17.83 5.35 -22.11
C ASN A 1 17.09 4.04 -21.86
N THR A 2 17.76 3.07 -21.23
CA THR A 2 17.17 1.76 -20.93
C THR A 2 16.22 1.93 -19.75
N GLY A 3 14.92 1.75 -19.99
CA GLY A 3 13.91 1.80 -18.94
C GLY A 3 14.18 0.69 -17.92
N VAL A 4 14.45 1.08 -16.67
CA VAL A 4 14.59 0.14 -15.57
C VAL A 4 13.19 -0.25 -15.14
N THR A 5 12.86 -1.55 -15.19
CA THR A 5 11.62 -2.07 -14.63
C THR A 5 11.78 -2.20 -13.11
N CYS A 6 11.13 -1.31 -12.35
CA CYS A 6 11.15 -1.37 -10.89
C CYS A 6 10.09 -2.35 -10.39
N LEU A 7 10.53 -3.49 -9.86
CA LEU A 7 9.68 -4.46 -9.17
C LEU A 7 9.26 -3.98 -7.77
N PHE A 8 10.18 -3.30 -7.11
CA PHE A 8 9.99 -2.70 -5.80
C PHE A 8 10.29 -1.21 -5.92
N GLU A 9 9.43 -0.41 -5.32
CA GLU A 9 9.47 1.05 -5.37
C GLU A 9 9.56 1.62 -3.96
N ARG A 10 9.74 2.95 -3.83
CA ARG A 10 9.94 3.73 -2.58
C ARG A 10 11.41 3.93 -2.19
N GLN A 11 11.65 4.20 -0.91
CA GLN A 11 12.96 4.54 -0.35
C GLN A 11 13.80 3.27 -0.18
N PRO A 12 15.14 3.38 -0.21
CA PRO A 12 16.05 2.23 -0.13
C PRO A 12 15.83 1.29 1.07
N ASP A 13 15.35 1.81 2.20
CA ASP A 13 15.07 1.05 3.42
C ASP A 13 13.56 0.79 3.67
N HIS A 14 12.72 1.08 2.67
CA HIS A 14 11.26 0.92 2.75
C HIS A 14 10.66 0.49 1.41
N LEU A 15 11.29 -0.48 0.75
CA LEU A 15 10.84 -0.97 -0.56
C LEU A 15 9.55 -1.79 -0.44
N VAL A 16 8.56 -1.43 -1.25
CA VAL A 16 7.27 -2.15 -1.36
C VAL A 16 7.06 -2.65 -2.78
N PRO A 17 6.29 -3.73 -3.01
CA PRO A 17 5.95 -4.19 -4.35
C PRO A 17 5.31 -3.08 -5.18
N SER A 18 5.70 -2.96 -6.44
CA SER A 18 5.04 -2.08 -7.39
C SER A 18 3.56 -2.47 -7.55
N SER A 19 2.68 -1.48 -7.68
CA SER A 19 1.25 -1.69 -7.97
C SER A 19 0.96 -1.98 -9.45
N SER A 20 1.99 -2.07 -10.29
CA SER A 20 1.83 -2.31 -11.73
C SER A 20 1.24 -3.69 -12.02
N HIS A 21 0.00 -3.71 -12.51
CA HIS A 21 -0.72 -4.93 -12.89
C HIS A 21 0.03 -5.75 -13.96
N PHE A 22 0.72 -5.06 -14.88
CA PHE A 22 1.53 -5.68 -15.91
C PHE A 22 2.63 -6.59 -15.34
N LEU A 23 3.25 -6.23 -14.21
CA LEU A 23 4.29 -7.03 -13.59
C LEU A 23 3.76 -8.34 -12.98
N ASN A 24 2.49 -8.35 -12.56
CA ASN A 24 1.80 -9.56 -12.14
C ASN A 24 1.47 -10.46 -13.35
N GLU A 25 1.00 -9.88 -14.45
CA GLU A 25 0.61 -10.63 -15.66
C GLU A 25 1.77 -11.39 -16.30
N ILE A 26 3.00 -10.86 -16.19
CA ILE A 26 4.20 -11.49 -16.75
C ILE A 26 4.97 -12.34 -15.71
N ASP A 27 4.36 -12.65 -14.56
CA ASP A 27 4.94 -13.45 -13.48
C ASP A 27 6.26 -12.89 -12.90
N LEU A 28 6.51 -11.58 -13.03
CA LEU A 28 7.79 -11.00 -12.63
C LEU A 28 7.98 -11.06 -11.11
N PHE A 29 6.90 -10.94 -10.34
CA PHE A 29 6.93 -11.12 -8.89
C PHE A 29 7.16 -12.58 -8.46
N LEU A 30 6.73 -13.56 -9.26
CA LEU A 30 7.05 -14.96 -9.01
C LEU A 30 8.55 -15.22 -9.17
N VAL A 31 9.16 -14.66 -10.21
CA VAL A 31 10.61 -14.73 -10.42
C VAL A 31 11.36 -14.02 -9.29
N ALA A 32 10.92 -12.81 -8.91
CA ALA A 32 11.50 -12.07 -7.80
C ALA A 32 11.42 -12.86 -6.48
N GLY A 33 10.29 -13.49 -6.18
CA GLY A 33 10.11 -14.34 -5.00
C GLY A 33 11.08 -15.53 -4.99
N ARG A 34 11.31 -16.18 -6.14
CA ARG A 34 12.30 -17.26 -6.26
C ARG A 34 13.72 -16.77 -6.02
N MET A 35 14.07 -15.59 -6.54
CA MET A 35 15.39 -14.97 -6.32
C MET A 35 15.61 -14.63 -4.85
N LEU A 36 14.61 -14.04 -4.17
CA LEU A 36 14.64 -13.75 -2.74
C LEU A 36 14.81 -15.03 -1.91
N GLY A 37 14.02 -16.07 -2.21
CA GLY A 37 14.10 -17.37 -1.54
C GLY A 37 15.47 -18.05 -1.75
N HIS A 38 16.01 -18.00 -2.96
CA HIS A 38 17.35 -18.52 -3.25
C HIS A 38 18.42 -17.74 -2.48
N SER A 39 18.37 -16.40 -2.48
CA SER A 39 19.26 -15.58 -1.68
C SER A 39 19.16 -15.94 -0.20
N PHE A 40 17.96 -16.25 0.32
CA PHE A 40 17.76 -16.67 1.70
C PHE A 40 18.40 -18.00 2.04
N LEU A 41 18.20 -19.02 1.20
CA LEU A 41 18.77 -20.33 1.42
C LEU A 41 20.30 -20.35 1.37
N HIS A 42 20.91 -19.39 0.67
CA HIS A 42 22.36 -19.32 0.46
C HIS A 42 23.06 -18.20 1.23
N GLY A 43 22.37 -17.54 2.17
CA GLY A 43 22.99 -16.52 3.05
C GLY A 43 23.34 -15.20 2.35
N GLY A 44 22.65 -14.86 1.26
CA GLY A 44 22.74 -13.56 0.60
C GLY A 44 21.94 -12.46 1.33
N PRO A 45 21.74 -11.29 0.70
CA PRO A 45 21.08 -10.13 1.32
C PRO A 45 19.58 -10.31 1.64
N CYS A 46 18.94 -11.39 1.18
CA CYS A 46 17.56 -11.79 1.52
C CYS A 46 16.51 -10.70 1.29
N LEU A 47 16.16 -9.98 2.35
CA LEU A 47 15.05 -9.03 2.44
C LEU A 47 15.56 -7.61 2.75
N ALA A 48 16.88 -7.38 2.63
CA ALA A 48 17.48 -6.08 2.87
C ALA A 48 16.80 -5.00 2.01
N GLY A 49 16.41 -3.89 2.65
CA GLY A 49 15.73 -2.78 2.01
C GLY A 49 14.21 -2.93 1.86
N LEU A 50 13.63 -4.13 2.04
CA LEU A 50 12.18 -4.32 2.00
C LEU A 50 11.50 -3.70 3.23
N SER A 51 10.30 -3.16 3.03
CA SER A 51 9.53 -2.60 4.13
C SER A 51 9.21 -3.66 5.17
N ARG A 52 9.24 -3.27 6.45
CA ARG A 52 8.98 -4.18 7.57
C ARG A 52 7.58 -4.81 7.49
N ALA A 53 6.60 -4.05 6.98
CA ALA A 53 5.24 -4.53 6.77
C ALA A 53 5.20 -5.64 5.71
N PHE A 54 5.93 -5.47 4.61
CA PHE A 54 5.99 -6.48 3.55
C PHE A 54 6.73 -7.75 4.01
N VAL A 55 7.82 -7.59 4.78
CA VAL A 55 8.49 -8.72 5.42
C VAL A 55 7.53 -9.47 6.35
N HIS A 56 6.77 -8.77 7.18
CA HIS A 56 5.79 -9.37 8.07
C HIS A 56 4.72 -10.18 7.31
N PHE A 57 4.20 -9.63 6.21
CA PHE A 57 3.27 -10.31 5.31
C PHE A 57 3.87 -11.60 4.72
N LEU A 58 5.11 -11.56 4.22
CA LEU A 58 5.79 -12.73 3.63
C LEU A 58 5.93 -13.91 4.60
N PHE A 59 6.05 -13.65 5.91
CA PHE A 59 6.18 -14.68 6.95
C PHE A 59 4.83 -15.10 7.57
N GLY A 60 3.71 -14.83 6.89
CA GLY A 60 2.39 -15.31 7.31
C GLY A 60 1.73 -14.42 8.37
N GLY A 61 2.20 -13.18 8.54
CA GLY A 61 1.47 -12.16 9.27
C GLY A 61 0.11 -11.90 8.61
N SER A 62 -0.96 -11.84 9.40
CA SER A 62 -2.27 -11.46 8.86
C SER A 62 -2.27 -9.97 8.48
N HIS A 63 -3.15 -9.57 7.56
CA HIS A 63 -3.40 -8.16 7.29
C HIS A 63 -3.79 -7.39 8.57
N ASP A 64 -4.51 -8.04 9.49
CA ASP A 64 -4.90 -7.47 10.80
C ASP A 64 -3.72 -7.20 11.76
N THR A 65 -2.63 -7.98 11.68
CA THR A 65 -1.46 -7.82 12.56
C THR A 65 -0.35 -6.99 11.92
N THR A 66 -0.41 -6.79 10.61
CA THR A 66 0.41 -5.82 9.92
C THR A 66 -0.13 -4.46 10.32
N THR A 67 0.61 -3.71 11.13
CA THR A 67 0.37 -2.27 11.25
C THR A 67 0.57 -1.71 9.84
N ILE A 68 -0.49 -1.66 9.03
CA ILE A 68 -0.51 -1.03 7.71
C ILE A 68 -0.35 0.46 8.02
N LEU A 69 0.91 0.83 8.29
CA LEU A 69 1.31 2.19 8.46
C LEU A 69 1.06 2.82 7.09
N LEU A 70 0.39 3.98 7.05
CA LEU A 70 -0.01 4.68 5.81
C LEU A 70 1.12 4.74 4.74
N GLU A 71 2.38 4.58 5.14
CA GLU A 71 3.60 4.49 4.28
C GLU A 71 3.66 3.30 3.35
N ASN A 72 2.84 2.28 3.58
CA ASN A 72 2.82 1.09 2.74
C ASN A 72 1.93 1.25 1.51
N PHE A 73 1.06 2.26 1.45
CA PHE A 73 0.31 2.57 0.23
C PHE A 73 1.24 3.16 -0.84
N PRO A 74 1.39 2.55 -2.03
CA PRO A 74 2.25 3.04 -3.10
C PRO A 74 1.73 4.34 -3.74
N ASP A 75 0.44 4.61 -3.61
CA ASP A 75 -0.22 5.81 -4.12
C ASP A 75 -0.20 6.95 -3.10
N ILE A 76 0.27 8.13 -3.55
CA ILE A 76 0.36 9.35 -2.73
C ILE A 76 -1.02 9.97 -2.51
N ASP A 77 -1.90 9.92 -3.51
CA ASP A 77 -3.24 10.51 -3.45
C ASP A 77 -4.14 9.71 -2.49
N LEU A 78 -4.01 8.37 -2.48
CA LEU A 78 -4.67 7.54 -1.47
C LEU A 78 -4.20 7.93 -0.07
N ARG A 79 -2.90 8.10 0.13
CA ARG A 79 -2.31 8.43 1.43
C ARG A 79 -2.78 9.78 1.97
N GLU A 80 -2.85 10.81 1.11
CA GLU A 80 -3.41 12.10 1.47
C GLU A 80 -4.89 11.96 1.87
N THR A 81 -5.66 11.20 1.10
CA THR A 81 -7.10 10.99 1.35
C THR A 81 -7.34 10.25 2.67
N PHE A 82 -6.52 9.26 3.01
CA PHE A 82 -6.56 8.58 4.31
C PHE A 82 -6.20 9.50 5.48
N ASN A 83 -5.21 10.39 5.32
CA ASN A 83 -4.86 11.39 6.33
C ASN A 83 -6.02 12.38 6.56
N LEU A 84 -6.71 12.78 5.49
CA LEU A 84 -7.89 13.62 5.59
C LEU A 84 -9.00 12.93 6.38
N LEU A 85 -9.18 11.62 6.25
CA LEU A 85 -10.21 10.88 7.00
C LEU A 85 -9.88 10.69 8.50
N ASN A 86 -8.60 10.59 8.86
CA ASN A 86 -8.14 10.41 10.25
C ASN A 86 -7.94 11.74 11.03
N GLY A 87 -8.03 12.89 10.35
CA GLY A 87 -7.85 14.20 10.95
C GLY A 87 -9.04 14.63 11.84
N PRO A 88 -8.79 15.35 12.96
CA PRO A 88 -9.85 15.84 13.84
C PRO A 88 -10.66 16.99 13.22
N ASP A 89 -10.12 17.65 12.19
CA ASP A 89 -10.72 18.83 11.57
C ASP A 89 -11.83 18.44 10.59
N ARG A 90 -12.88 19.27 10.50
CA ARG A 90 -13.93 19.13 9.49
C ARG A 90 -13.31 19.25 8.10
N LEU A 91 -13.70 18.35 7.19
CA LEU A 91 -13.29 18.41 5.80
C LEU A 91 -13.84 19.69 5.16
N ASP A 92 -12.99 20.43 4.47
CA ASP A 92 -13.45 21.48 3.57
C ASP A 92 -14.16 20.88 2.34
N GLU A 93 -14.82 21.73 1.53
CA GLU A 93 -15.62 21.27 0.39
C GLU A 93 -14.77 20.59 -0.70
N ASN A 94 -13.51 21.00 -0.88
CA ASN A 94 -12.58 20.37 -1.81
C ASN A 94 -12.09 19.02 -1.31
N GLN A 95 -11.72 18.92 -0.03
CA GLN A 95 -11.32 17.69 0.64
C GLN A 95 -12.45 16.68 0.66
N ARG A 96 -13.68 17.14 0.92
CA ARG A 96 -14.88 16.32 0.89
C ARG A 96 -15.12 15.73 -0.51
N ASN A 97 -14.94 16.53 -1.56
CA ASN A 97 -15.08 16.05 -2.94
C ASN A 97 -14.01 15.02 -3.33
N LYS A 98 -12.75 15.22 -2.92
CA LYS A 98 -11.68 14.23 -3.13
C LYS A 98 -11.99 12.88 -2.47
N VAL A 99 -12.40 12.92 -1.20
CA VAL A 99 -12.78 11.71 -0.45
C VAL A 99 -14.01 11.06 -1.08
N LEU A 100 -14.99 11.86 -1.53
CA LEU A 100 -16.19 11.36 -2.18
C LEU A 100 -15.88 10.65 -3.50
N GLU A 101 -15.01 11.20 -4.37
CA GLU A 101 -14.58 10.53 -5.59
C GLU A 101 -13.94 9.17 -5.30
N LEU A 102 -13.06 9.11 -4.30
CA LEU A 102 -12.44 7.85 -3.88
C LEU A 102 -13.50 6.85 -3.39
N CYS A 103 -14.39 7.27 -2.48
CA CYS A 103 -15.47 6.43 -1.98
C CYS A 103 -16.33 5.88 -3.12
N LEU A 104 -16.74 6.74 -4.07
CA LEU A 104 -17.57 6.33 -5.20
C LEU A 104 -16.85 5.35 -6.13
N SER A 105 -15.56 5.56 -6.37
CA SER A 105 -14.76 4.63 -7.19
C SER A 105 -14.65 3.23 -6.58
N TRP A 106 -14.83 3.12 -5.26
CA TRP A 106 -14.71 1.88 -4.48
C TRP A 106 -16.06 1.41 -3.90
N ASP A 107 -17.18 1.93 -4.43
CA ASP A 107 -18.55 1.60 -4.02
C ASP A 107 -18.87 1.83 -2.51
N PHE A 108 -18.19 2.77 -1.86
CA PHE A 108 -18.45 3.19 -0.49
C PHE A 108 -19.39 4.40 -0.41
N PRO A 109 -20.15 4.56 0.70
CA PRO A 109 -20.97 5.74 0.92
C PRO A 109 -20.09 7.00 1.08
N GLY A 110 -20.64 8.16 0.70
CA GLY A 110 -19.95 9.43 0.81
C GLY A 110 -19.59 9.81 2.26
N PRO A 111 -18.56 10.64 2.47
CA PRO A 111 -18.12 11.05 3.80
C PRO A 111 -19.15 11.93 4.52
N THR A 112 -19.47 11.56 5.75
CA THR A 112 -20.25 12.31 6.75
C THR A 112 -19.42 12.47 8.02
N GLU A 113 -19.85 13.34 8.93
CA GLU A 113 -19.09 13.54 10.18
C GLU A 113 -19.10 12.30 11.08
N GLU A 114 -20.16 11.49 10.97
CA GLU A 114 -20.38 10.32 11.81
C GLU A 114 -19.74 9.05 11.23
N ASN A 115 -19.58 8.97 9.90
CA ASN A 115 -19.03 7.79 9.24
C ASN A 115 -17.54 7.91 8.89
N ARG A 116 -16.86 9.03 9.19
CA ARG A 116 -15.46 9.27 8.79
C ARG A 116 -14.50 8.20 9.33
N LEU A 117 -14.62 7.86 10.61
CA LEU A 117 -13.78 6.83 11.22
C LEU A 117 -14.09 5.45 10.63
N TRP A 118 -15.37 5.15 10.41
CA TRP A 118 -15.79 3.90 9.77
C TRP A 118 -15.27 3.79 8.33
N LEU A 119 -15.35 4.87 7.55
CA LEU A 119 -14.80 4.94 6.19
C LEU A 119 -13.29 4.77 6.20
N TYR A 120 -12.59 5.40 7.14
CA TYR A 120 -11.15 5.21 7.32
C TYR A 120 -10.81 3.74 7.53
N GLU A 121 -11.44 3.07 8.49
CA GLU A 121 -11.20 1.64 8.76
C GLU A 121 -11.57 0.75 7.57
N ARG A 122 -12.66 1.06 6.86
CA ARG A 122 -13.12 0.23 5.74
C ARG A 122 -12.33 0.41 4.46
N LEU A 123 -11.97 1.65 4.12
CA LEU A 123 -11.05 1.93 3.01
C LEU A 123 -9.68 1.32 3.32
N HIS A 124 -9.22 1.38 4.58
CA HIS A 124 -7.92 0.84 4.99
C HIS A 124 -7.89 -0.69 4.94
N SER A 125 -9.03 -1.35 5.19
CA SER A 125 -9.19 -2.80 5.01
C SER A 125 -9.37 -3.23 3.54
N HIS A 126 -9.74 -2.32 2.64
CA HIS A 126 -9.98 -2.61 1.22
C HIS A 126 -8.73 -2.35 0.35
N ALA A 127 -7.89 -1.41 0.78
CA ALA A 127 -6.64 -1.01 0.13
C ALA A 127 -5.48 -2.00 0.41
#